data_AF-A0A074S705-F1
#
_entry.id   AF-A0A074S705-F1
#
_cell.length_a   1.000
_cell.length_b   1.000
_cell.length_c   1.000
_cell.angle_alpha   90.00
_cell.angle_beta   90.00
_cell.angle_gamma   90.00
#
_symmetry.space_group_name_H-M   'P 1'
#
loop_
_entity.id
_entity.type
_entity.pdbx_description
1 polymer ?
#
loop_
_entity_poly.entity_id
_entity_poly.type
_entity_poly.pdbx_seq_one_letter_code
_entity_poly.pdbx_strand_id
1 'polypeptide(L)'
;MVPGFHGLRQPLNMSMSRALARTSGNWLGLHNSYLGSNPTHRLSVPDLLNLARRSFATPVDIIPDKLNRPTPGLVTPAIPISAELPPLENYIYNRILSSPPTSIPLSRIHTEYRSHAGRVLDVQLPYESRPNPQRRAKPSLDEDDGIVLVAHLAVSKDGQCRVNLSSGFALNFDGEGKGEQCVVTCCHSLEEITRAISPDECVPPSGLYVFPTTANPIPVIGVYSSLPRHDILLLSIPHTTPRLRTLPLSPYPAPNDSPFSVRLLSLHEQPKLPSDHENGEWAEWLDGFALRKWVVGGKVLGYRDLAGRESKPGTYDALSHMLFNILPTPGSSGAPLVDEHGAVIGMALGTRMDNRVEGNRGWGVPAELIYEVRLSG
;
A
#
# COMPACT_ATOMS: atom_id res chain seq x y z
N MET A 1 -46.28 -30.27 46.75
CA MET A 1 -46.96 -30.47 45.45
C MET A 1 -45.89 -30.70 44.40
N VAL A 2 -45.98 -31.84 43.74
CA VAL A 2 -45.17 -32.38 42.62
C VAL A 2 -45.85 -31.91 41.32
N PRO A 3 -45.15 -31.58 40.20
CA PRO A 3 -44.44 -32.52 39.30
C PRO A 3 -43.11 -31.96 38.72
N GLY A 4 -42.14 -32.71 38.19
CA GLY A 4 -42.11 -34.08 37.68
C GLY A 4 -41.67 -34.06 36.21
N PHE A 5 -40.41 -34.40 35.88
CA PHE A 5 -40.01 -34.87 34.55
C PHE A 5 -38.78 -35.78 34.63
N HIS A 6 -39.00 -37.06 34.26
CA HIS A 6 -38.01 -38.08 33.96
C HIS A 6 -37.66 -38.04 32.47
N GLY A 7 -36.45 -38.46 32.10
CA GLY A 7 -36.15 -38.84 30.71
C GLY A 7 -34.67 -39.02 30.35
N LEU A 8 -34.02 -40.05 30.90
CA LEU A 8 -32.74 -40.60 30.43
C LEU A 8 -32.89 -41.28 29.05
N ARG A 9 -31.92 -41.12 28.15
CA ARG A 9 -31.36 -42.22 27.34
C ARG A 9 -30.01 -41.86 26.71
N GLN A 10 -29.12 -42.85 26.79
CA GLN A 10 -27.69 -42.89 26.47
C GLN A 10 -27.41 -43.31 25.00
N PRO A 11 -26.13 -43.34 24.55
CA PRO A 11 -25.73 -43.30 23.14
C PRO A 11 -25.52 -44.69 22.52
N LEU A 12 -25.46 -44.73 21.18
CA LEU A 12 -25.01 -45.90 20.44
C LEU A 12 -23.70 -45.61 19.70
N ASN A 13 -22.65 -46.27 20.18
CA ASN A 13 -21.45 -46.65 19.45
C ASN A 13 -21.83 -47.55 18.26
N MET A 14 -21.18 -47.38 17.12
CA MET A 14 -20.82 -48.53 16.29
C MET A 14 -19.50 -48.31 15.57
N SER A 15 -18.51 -49.07 16.04
CA SER A 15 -17.25 -49.41 15.39
C SER A 15 -17.51 -50.48 14.33
N MET A 16 -16.86 -50.38 13.17
CA MET A 16 -16.37 -51.57 12.47
C MET A 16 -15.03 -51.28 11.78
N SER A 17 -14.08 -52.15 12.11
CA SER A 17 -12.75 -52.28 11.52
C SER A 17 -12.71 -53.47 10.56
N ARG A 18 -11.73 -53.44 9.65
CA ARG A 18 -11.03 -54.51 8.89
C ARG A 18 -11.17 -54.30 7.36
N ALA A 19 -10.15 -54.27 6.51
CA ALA A 19 -8.75 -54.73 6.42
C ALA A 19 -8.57 -55.75 5.27
N LEU A 20 -7.48 -55.54 4.51
CA LEU A 20 -6.70 -56.44 3.64
C LEU A 20 -7.10 -56.66 2.16
N ALA A 21 -6.17 -56.29 1.26
CA ALA A 21 -5.40 -57.16 0.32
C ALA A 21 -4.94 -56.30 -0.90
N ARG A 22 -3.65 -55.97 -1.05
CA ARG A 22 -2.56 -56.70 -1.76
C ARG A 22 -2.87 -57.15 -3.21
N THR A 23 -2.21 -56.50 -4.17
CA THR A 23 -1.52 -57.05 -5.38
C THR A 23 -0.69 -55.90 -5.98
N SER A 24 0.65 -55.83 -5.89
CA SER A 24 1.71 -56.53 -6.66
C SER A 24 1.56 -56.46 -8.20
N GLY A 25 2.45 -55.70 -8.85
CA GLY A 25 2.65 -55.70 -10.30
C GLY A 25 3.97 -55.01 -10.66
N ASN A 26 5.02 -55.82 -10.83
CA ASN A 26 6.34 -55.47 -11.35
C ASN A 26 6.29 -54.89 -12.76
N TRP A 27 7.21 -53.97 -13.10
CA TRP A 27 7.88 -53.96 -14.40
C TRP A 27 9.35 -53.53 -14.24
N LEU A 28 10.25 -54.44 -14.65
CA LEU A 28 11.66 -54.22 -15.00
C LEU A 28 11.72 -53.19 -16.15
N GLY A 29 12.71 -52.30 -16.28
CA GLY A 29 14.15 -52.54 -16.20
C GLY A 29 14.70 -52.51 -17.63
N LEU A 30 15.39 -51.42 -18.01
CA LEU A 30 16.32 -51.42 -19.13
C LEU A 30 17.54 -50.57 -18.78
N HIS A 31 18.62 -51.29 -18.54
CA HIS A 31 20.00 -50.84 -18.59
C HIS A 31 20.33 -50.27 -19.97
N ASN A 32 21.14 -49.22 -20.01
CA ASN A 32 22.23 -49.18 -20.98
C ASN A 32 23.42 -48.39 -20.41
N SER A 33 24.48 -49.14 -20.13
CA SER A 33 25.81 -48.66 -19.83
C SER A 33 26.65 -48.75 -21.11
N TYR A 34 27.31 -47.66 -21.50
CA TYR A 34 28.50 -47.74 -22.35
C TYR A 34 29.57 -46.76 -21.88
N LEU A 35 30.72 -47.34 -21.52
CA LEU A 35 32.02 -46.70 -21.34
C LEU A 35 32.54 -46.18 -22.68
N GLY A 36 33.35 -45.11 -22.65
CA GLY A 36 34.38 -44.91 -23.67
C GLY A 36 34.83 -43.48 -23.93
N SER A 37 35.99 -43.13 -23.35
CA SER A 37 37.06 -42.28 -23.91
C SER A 37 36.82 -40.80 -24.26
N ASN A 38 37.57 -39.95 -23.56
CA ASN A 38 38.03 -38.62 -24.00
C ASN A 38 38.66 -38.68 -25.41
N PRO A 39 38.51 -37.59 -26.19
CA PRO A 39 39.70 -36.79 -26.43
C PRO A 39 39.45 -35.28 -26.32
N THR A 40 40.50 -34.62 -25.82
CA THR A 40 40.78 -33.20 -25.89
C THR A 40 40.64 -32.64 -27.30
N HIS A 41 39.72 -31.69 -27.50
CA HIS A 41 39.86 -30.65 -28.52
C HIS A 41 39.27 -29.34 -28.00
N ARG A 42 40.16 -28.38 -27.75
CA ARG A 42 39.82 -26.95 -27.60
C ARG A 42 39.18 -26.48 -28.91
N LEU A 43 37.93 -26.08 -28.85
CA LEU A 43 37.31 -25.22 -29.85
C LEU A 43 36.88 -23.93 -29.14
N SER A 44 37.56 -22.85 -29.50
CA SER A 44 37.28 -21.48 -29.13
C SER A 44 35.89 -21.09 -29.63
N VAL A 45 34.97 -20.87 -28.70
CA VAL A 45 33.67 -20.23 -28.98
C VAL A 45 33.92 -18.73 -29.13
N PRO A 46 33.46 -18.07 -30.22
CA PRO A 46 33.57 -16.62 -30.36
C PRO A 46 32.64 -15.92 -29.38
N ASP A 47 33.12 -14.82 -28.80
CA ASP A 47 32.36 -13.87 -27.98
C ASP A 47 31.01 -13.51 -28.63
N LEU A 48 29.93 -14.02 -28.04
CA LEU A 48 28.57 -13.52 -28.24
C LEU A 48 28.24 -12.47 -27.17
N LEU A 49 29.14 -11.51 -26.99
CA LEU A 49 28.86 -10.24 -26.32
C LEU A 49 28.45 -9.21 -27.37
N ASN A 50 27.24 -9.35 -27.90
CA ASN A 50 26.48 -8.27 -28.57
C ASN A 50 25.09 -8.78 -29.00
N LEU A 51 24.33 -9.36 -28.06
CA LEU A 51 22.88 -9.35 -28.22
C LEU A 51 22.41 -7.94 -27.91
N ALA A 52 21.84 -7.28 -28.92
CA ALA A 52 21.21 -5.98 -28.83
C ALA A 52 20.32 -5.89 -27.57
N ARG A 53 20.80 -5.17 -26.56
CA ARG A 53 20.02 -4.76 -25.39
C ARG A 53 18.85 -3.93 -25.90
N ARG A 54 17.65 -4.50 -25.84
CA ARG A 54 16.41 -3.74 -26.04
C ARG A 54 16.19 -2.91 -24.79
N SER A 55 16.67 -1.66 -24.82
CA SER A 55 16.27 -0.65 -23.85
C SER A 55 14.77 -0.43 -23.97
N PHE A 56 14.02 -0.84 -22.96
CA PHE A 56 12.64 -0.41 -22.79
C PHE A 56 12.69 1.00 -22.18
N ALA A 57 12.03 1.95 -22.86
CA ALA A 57 11.85 3.35 -22.48
C ALA A 57 13.12 4.08 -22.00
N THR A 58 13.74 4.86 -22.89
CA THR A 58 14.75 5.86 -22.54
C THR A 58 14.30 6.71 -21.34
N PRO A 59 15.14 6.90 -20.30
CA PRO A 59 14.91 7.95 -19.33
C PRO A 59 14.98 9.27 -20.09
N VAL A 60 13.84 9.94 -20.23
CA VAL A 60 13.85 11.32 -20.70
C VAL A 60 14.39 12.13 -19.53
N ASP A 61 15.51 12.82 -19.75
CA ASP A 61 15.99 13.87 -18.85
C ASP A 61 14.91 14.96 -18.77
N ILE A 62 14.09 14.93 -17.70
CA ILE A 62 13.00 15.88 -17.52
C ILE A 62 13.27 16.70 -16.26
N ILE A 63 13.49 17.99 -16.48
CA ILE A 63 13.57 19.03 -15.45
C ILE A 63 12.20 19.12 -14.74
N PRO A 64 12.14 19.00 -13.40
CA PRO A 64 10.88 18.92 -12.64
C PRO A 64 9.97 20.17 -12.73
N ASP A 65 10.50 21.33 -13.12
CA ASP A 65 9.79 22.62 -13.02
C ASP A 65 8.77 22.92 -14.13
N LYS A 66 8.52 22.02 -15.10
CA LYS A 66 7.67 22.34 -16.28
C LYS A 66 6.46 21.43 -16.53
N LEU A 67 5.96 20.72 -15.53
CA LEU A 67 4.75 19.91 -15.69
C LEU A 67 3.57 20.51 -14.93
N ASN A 68 2.57 20.98 -15.69
CA ASN A 68 1.24 21.35 -15.20
C ASN A 68 0.59 20.11 -14.57
N ARG A 69 0.83 19.92 -13.27
CA ARG A 69 0.04 19.00 -12.46
C ARG A 69 -1.32 19.66 -12.24
N PRO A 70 -2.45 18.98 -12.51
CA PRO A 70 -3.74 19.49 -12.08
C PRO A 70 -3.76 19.48 -10.56
N THR A 71 -3.64 20.66 -9.96
CA THR A 71 -3.84 20.88 -8.52
C THR A 71 -5.23 20.33 -8.17
N PRO A 72 -5.37 19.42 -7.19
CA PRO A 72 -6.66 19.15 -6.59
C PRO A 72 -7.25 20.49 -6.17
N GLY A 73 -8.40 20.85 -6.73
CA GLY A 73 -9.08 22.11 -6.46
C GLY A 73 -9.66 22.12 -5.04
N LEU A 74 -8.80 22.22 -4.03
CA LEU A 74 -9.16 22.57 -2.67
C LEU A 74 -8.83 24.05 -2.48
N VAL A 75 -9.82 24.89 -2.77
CA VAL A 75 -9.83 26.29 -2.31
C VAL A 75 -9.88 26.23 -0.79
N THR A 76 -8.70 26.24 -0.17
CA THR A 76 -8.58 26.37 1.28
C THR A 76 -8.56 27.87 1.56
N PRO A 77 -9.57 28.46 2.22
CA PRO A 77 -9.47 29.84 2.66
C PRO A 77 -8.25 29.97 3.59
N ALA A 78 -7.51 31.07 3.46
CA ALA A 78 -6.42 31.39 4.38
C ALA A 78 -7.02 31.61 5.77
N ILE A 79 -7.03 30.57 6.60
CA ILE A 79 -7.49 30.61 7.98
C ILE A 79 -6.45 31.40 8.79
N PRO A 80 -6.86 32.41 9.57
CA PRO A 80 -5.95 33.20 10.39
C PRO A 80 -5.26 32.37 11.48
N ILE A 81 -4.09 32.85 11.87
CA ILE A 81 -3.18 32.32 12.88
C ILE A 81 -3.94 32.17 14.21
N SER A 82 -3.93 30.96 14.79
CA SER A 82 -4.68 30.49 15.98
C SER A 82 -6.04 29.85 15.74
N ALA A 83 -6.23 29.12 14.64
CA ALA A 83 -7.28 28.09 14.62
C ALA A 83 -6.82 26.88 15.45
N GLU A 84 -7.61 26.51 16.45
CA GLU A 84 -7.42 25.25 17.16
C GLU A 84 -7.40 24.09 16.16
N LEU A 85 -6.51 23.12 16.37
CA LEU A 85 -6.46 21.93 15.52
C LEU A 85 -7.81 21.20 15.59
N PRO A 86 -8.31 20.64 14.47
CA PRO A 86 -9.49 19.80 14.54
C PRO A 86 -9.26 18.59 15.47
N PRO A 87 -10.33 17.96 16.00
CA PRO A 87 -10.22 17.01 17.10
C PRO A 87 -9.26 15.85 16.86
N LEU A 88 -9.24 15.25 15.65
CA LEU A 88 -8.33 14.14 15.36
C LEU A 88 -6.88 14.60 15.27
N GLU A 89 -6.63 15.72 14.60
CA GLU A 89 -5.31 16.32 14.46
C GLU A 89 -4.73 16.70 15.83
N ASN A 90 -5.57 17.26 16.71
CA ASN A 90 -5.20 17.54 18.08
C ASN A 90 -4.90 16.25 18.86
N TYR A 91 -5.71 15.20 18.71
CA TYR A 91 -5.43 13.89 19.30
C TYR A 91 -4.07 13.34 18.85
N ILE A 92 -3.80 13.35 17.53
CA ILE A 92 -2.55 12.90 16.93
C ILE A 92 -1.35 13.70 17.47
N TYR A 93 -1.48 15.03 17.48
CA TYR A 93 -0.47 15.93 18.01
C TYR A 93 -0.15 15.63 19.48
N ASN A 94 -1.17 15.53 20.33
CA ASN A 94 -1.01 15.22 21.75
C ASN A 94 -0.42 13.82 21.97
N ARG A 95 -0.77 12.84 21.12
CA ARG A 95 -0.21 11.49 21.19
C ARG A 95 1.28 11.48 20.89
N ILE A 96 1.71 12.24 19.88
CA ILE A 96 3.14 12.41 19.54
C ILE A 96 3.86 13.11 20.68
N LEU A 97 3.30 14.19 21.25
CA LEU A 97 3.92 14.91 22.37
C LEU A 97 4.04 14.06 23.64
N SER A 98 3.07 13.19 23.90
CA SER A 98 3.06 12.36 25.11
C SER A 98 4.12 11.26 25.08
N SER A 99 4.57 10.86 23.90
CA SER A 99 5.63 9.86 23.71
C SER A 99 6.44 10.24 22.49
N PRO A 100 7.26 11.32 22.56
CA PRO A 100 7.92 11.91 21.40
C PRO A 100 8.91 10.90 20.83
N PRO A 101 8.56 10.23 19.72
CA PRO A 101 9.48 9.31 19.12
C PRO A 101 10.62 10.14 18.53
N THR A 102 11.84 9.62 18.54
CA THR A 102 12.97 10.31 17.90
C THR A 102 12.81 10.24 16.38
N SER A 103 12.01 11.16 15.83
CA SER A 103 11.89 11.39 14.38
C SER A 103 13.10 12.17 13.90
N ILE A 104 13.51 11.92 12.66
CA ILE A 104 14.43 12.81 11.99
C ILE A 104 13.71 14.15 11.64
N PRO A 105 14.44 15.27 11.52
CA PRO A 105 13.83 16.55 11.21
C PRO A 105 13.05 16.53 9.89
N LEU A 106 11.93 17.25 9.83
CA LEU A 106 11.12 17.37 8.61
C LEU A 106 11.93 17.90 7.40
N SER A 107 12.89 18.81 7.64
CA SER A 107 13.83 19.29 6.60
C SER A 107 14.67 18.17 5.99
N ARG A 108 15.11 17.20 6.81
CA ARG A 108 15.84 16.03 6.33
C ARG A 108 14.94 15.11 5.52
N ILE A 109 13.73 14.79 6.01
CA ILE A 109 12.74 14.00 5.25
C ILE A 109 12.46 14.63 3.89
N HIS A 110 12.25 15.95 3.86
CA HIS A 110 11.97 16.67 2.62
C HIS A 110 13.18 16.70 1.67
N THR A 111 14.41 16.76 2.20
CA THR A 111 15.64 16.64 1.40
C THR A 111 15.77 15.25 0.80
N GLU A 112 15.53 14.19 1.59
CA GLU A 112 15.52 12.80 1.10
C GLU A 112 14.40 12.58 0.08
N TYR A 113 13.20 13.13 0.31
CA TYR A 113 12.08 13.10 -0.65
C TYR A 113 12.49 13.62 -2.03
N ARG A 114 13.18 14.76 -2.10
CA ARG A 114 13.63 15.36 -3.38
C ARG A 114 14.81 14.61 -3.99
N SER A 115 15.81 14.28 -3.18
CA SER A 115 17.03 13.62 -3.67
C SER A 115 16.82 12.17 -4.08
N HIS A 116 15.78 11.50 -3.55
CA HIS A 116 15.39 10.14 -3.92
C HIS A 116 14.22 10.11 -4.92
N ALA A 117 13.88 11.24 -5.55
CA ALA A 117 12.87 11.27 -6.61
C ALA A 117 13.32 10.43 -7.81
N GLY A 118 12.50 9.44 -8.19
CA GLY A 118 12.84 8.49 -9.25
C GLY A 118 13.90 7.48 -8.84
N ARG A 119 14.31 7.42 -7.56
CA ARG A 119 15.32 6.47 -7.10
C ARG A 119 14.78 5.05 -7.23
N VAL A 120 15.51 4.24 -7.98
CA VAL A 120 15.27 2.81 -8.07
C VAL A 120 15.92 2.11 -6.88
N LEU A 121 15.18 1.19 -6.27
CA LEU A 121 15.63 0.37 -5.15
C LEU A 121 16.16 -0.97 -5.67
N ASP A 122 17.34 -1.36 -5.21
CA ASP A 122 17.94 -2.68 -5.48
C ASP A 122 17.36 -3.75 -4.52
N VAL A 123 16.03 -3.86 -4.50
CA VAL A 123 15.31 -4.82 -3.66
C VAL A 123 14.23 -5.51 -4.48
N GLN A 124 14.12 -6.83 -4.30
CA GLN A 124 13.06 -7.63 -4.91
C GLN A 124 11.85 -7.71 -3.97
N LEU A 125 10.77 -7.03 -4.33
CA LEU A 125 9.48 -7.29 -3.70
C LEU A 125 8.98 -8.69 -4.11
N PRO A 126 8.43 -9.47 -3.16
CA PRO A 126 7.81 -10.75 -3.46
C PRO A 126 6.66 -10.59 -4.44
N TYR A 127 6.59 -11.50 -5.41
CA TYR A 127 5.48 -11.62 -6.32
C TYR A 127 4.34 -12.39 -5.62
N GLU A 128 3.24 -11.71 -5.26
CA GLU A 128 2.17 -12.30 -4.43
C GLU A 128 0.74 -12.06 -5.00
N SER A 129 0.51 -12.24 -6.31
CA SER A 129 -0.84 -12.12 -6.92
C SER A 129 -1.87 -13.15 -6.43
N ARG A 130 -1.39 -14.26 -5.86
CA ARG A 130 -2.22 -15.30 -5.22
C ARG A 130 -1.58 -15.65 -3.87
N PRO A 131 -1.69 -14.76 -2.86
CA PRO A 131 -1.00 -14.95 -1.60
C PRO A 131 -1.54 -16.20 -0.88
N ASN A 132 -0.68 -16.82 -0.08
CA ASN A 132 -1.12 -17.90 0.81
C ASN A 132 -2.17 -17.36 1.82
N PRO A 133 -3.07 -18.21 2.35
CA PRO A 133 -4.17 -17.76 3.21
C PRO A 133 -3.77 -16.92 4.43
N GLN A 134 -2.54 -17.09 4.93
CA GLN A 134 -1.98 -16.34 6.05
C GLN A 134 -1.57 -14.92 5.66
N ARG A 135 -1.10 -14.72 4.42
CA ARG A 135 -0.65 -13.44 3.87
C ARG A 135 -1.80 -12.58 3.35
N ARG A 136 -2.89 -13.18 2.86
CA ARG A 136 -4.03 -12.45 2.27
C ARG A 136 -4.53 -11.34 3.18
N ALA A 137 -4.72 -10.15 2.63
CA ALA A 137 -5.59 -9.16 3.25
C ALA A 137 -7.01 -9.73 3.35
N LYS A 138 -7.69 -9.49 4.47
CA LYS A 138 -9.02 -10.03 4.75
C LYS A 138 -9.98 -8.88 5.04
N PRO A 139 -10.66 -8.30 4.04
CA PRO A 139 -11.55 -7.14 4.19
C PRO A 139 -12.76 -7.33 5.12
N SER A 140 -12.92 -8.50 5.74
CA SER A 140 -14.01 -8.85 6.66
C SER A 140 -13.57 -9.07 8.11
N LEU A 141 -12.26 -9.01 8.41
CA LEU A 141 -11.71 -9.22 9.74
C LEU A 141 -10.98 -7.96 10.18
N ASP A 142 -11.38 -7.38 11.31
CA ASP A 142 -10.80 -6.14 11.86
C ASP A 142 -9.46 -6.34 12.60
N GLU A 143 -8.84 -7.50 12.45
CA GLU A 143 -7.50 -7.78 12.97
C GLU A 143 -6.42 -7.05 12.17
N ASP A 144 -5.26 -6.82 12.79
CA ASP A 144 -4.07 -6.15 12.20
C ASP A 144 -3.91 -6.47 10.70
N ASP A 145 -4.35 -5.52 9.89
CA ASP A 145 -4.50 -5.65 8.45
C ASP A 145 -3.30 -5.07 7.70
N GLY A 146 -2.28 -4.59 8.43
CA GLY A 146 -1.10 -3.97 7.84
C GLY A 146 -1.34 -2.59 7.24
N ILE A 147 -2.52 -2.01 7.45
CA ILE A 147 -2.88 -0.66 7.02
C ILE A 147 -2.62 0.30 8.18
N VAL A 148 -2.05 1.44 7.85
CA VAL A 148 -1.61 2.45 8.82
C VAL A 148 -2.14 3.82 8.44
N LEU A 149 -2.25 4.70 9.43
CA LEU A 149 -2.40 6.13 9.20
C LEU A 149 -1.01 6.75 9.21
N VAL A 150 -0.72 7.62 8.25
CA VAL A 150 0.50 8.39 8.16
C VAL A 150 0.16 9.84 8.49
N ALA A 151 0.76 10.34 9.56
CA ALA A 151 0.61 11.72 10.00
C ALA A 151 1.86 12.51 9.62
N HIS A 152 1.64 13.59 8.89
CA HIS A 152 2.63 14.60 8.58
C HIS A 152 2.41 15.74 9.57
N LEU A 153 3.40 16.02 10.43
CA LEU A 153 3.31 17.05 11.46
C LEU A 153 4.34 18.14 11.19
N ALA A 154 3.89 19.39 11.14
CA ALA A 154 4.73 20.57 11.06
C ALA A 154 4.34 21.56 12.16
N VAL A 155 5.33 21.92 12.95
CA VAL A 155 5.26 22.89 14.04
C VAL A 155 6.32 23.93 13.77
N SER A 156 5.93 25.18 13.57
CA SER A 156 6.85 26.29 13.28
C SER A 156 7.34 26.97 14.57
N LYS A 157 8.40 27.78 14.46
CA LYS A 157 8.95 28.57 15.57
C LYS A 157 7.97 29.59 16.16
N ASP A 158 7.04 30.10 15.35
CA ASP A 158 5.98 31.03 15.76
C ASP A 158 4.75 30.32 16.35
N GLY A 159 4.80 28.98 16.50
CA GLY A 159 3.75 28.19 17.13
C GLY A 159 2.61 27.76 16.22
N GLN A 160 2.73 27.96 14.89
CA GLN A 160 1.77 27.37 13.95
C GLN A 160 1.96 25.86 13.93
N CYS A 161 0.86 25.14 14.03
CA CYS A 161 0.84 23.69 13.96
C CYS A 161 -0.10 23.25 12.85
N ARG A 162 0.36 22.30 12.04
CA ARG A 162 -0.46 21.62 11.04
C ARG A 162 -0.22 20.12 11.08
N VAL A 163 -1.31 19.39 10.91
CA VAL A 163 -1.29 17.94 10.78
C VAL A 163 -2.01 17.60 9.48
N ASN A 164 -1.31 16.92 8.58
CA ASN A 164 -1.90 16.34 7.38
C ASN A 164 -1.91 14.83 7.52
N LEU A 165 -3.03 14.22 7.13
CA LEU A 165 -3.28 12.79 7.32
C LEU A 165 -3.44 12.08 5.98
N SER A 166 -2.78 10.94 5.86
CA SER A 166 -2.95 9.99 4.76
C SER A 166 -2.98 8.57 5.32
N SER A 167 -3.38 7.61 4.50
CA SER A 167 -3.26 6.18 4.78
C SER A 167 -1.96 5.64 4.16
N GLY A 168 -1.58 4.44 4.56
CA GLY A 168 -0.47 3.71 3.97
C GLY A 168 -0.54 2.23 4.33
N PHE A 169 0.42 1.46 3.83
CA PHE A 169 0.56 0.06 4.21
C PHE A 169 2.01 -0.41 4.13
N ALA A 170 2.36 -1.41 4.93
CA ALA A 170 3.71 -1.93 4.96
C ALA A 170 3.97 -2.91 3.79
N LEU A 171 5.14 -2.79 3.17
CA LEU A 171 5.60 -3.69 2.11
C LEU A 171 6.51 -4.77 2.68
N ASN A 172 6.50 -5.96 2.09
CA ASN A 172 7.47 -7.00 2.41
C ASN A 172 8.83 -6.66 1.77
N PHE A 173 9.49 -5.70 2.42
CA PHE A 173 10.71 -5.07 1.98
C PHE A 173 11.83 -5.45 2.95
N ASP A 174 12.89 -6.06 2.43
CA ASP A 174 14.10 -6.33 3.18
C ASP A 174 15.22 -5.40 2.65
N GLY A 175 15.19 -4.16 3.13
CA GLY A 175 16.13 -3.12 2.71
C GLY A 175 17.49 -3.32 3.33
N GLU A 176 18.51 -3.56 2.50
CA GLU A 176 19.95 -3.54 2.86
C GLU A 176 20.32 -4.33 4.14
N GLY A 177 19.48 -5.26 4.60
CA GLY A 177 19.68 -6.04 5.84
C GLY A 177 19.61 -5.25 7.15
N LYS A 178 19.11 -4.01 7.16
CA LYS A 178 19.13 -3.12 8.35
C LYS A 178 17.97 -3.34 9.33
N GLY A 179 17.07 -4.28 9.06
CA GLY A 179 15.93 -4.61 9.93
C GLY A 179 14.78 -3.58 9.91
N GLU A 180 14.98 -2.45 9.23
CA GLU A 180 13.97 -1.43 8.92
C GLU A 180 12.76 -2.03 8.18
N GLN A 181 11.63 -1.33 8.21
CA GLN A 181 10.45 -1.70 7.43
C GLN A 181 10.10 -0.58 6.45
N CYS A 182 9.49 -0.95 5.32
CA CYS A 182 9.02 0.00 4.32
C CYS A 182 7.51 0.20 4.43
N VAL A 183 7.06 1.45 4.46
CA VAL A 183 5.65 1.83 4.34
C VAL A 183 5.46 2.62 3.05
N VAL A 184 4.46 2.28 2.26
CA VAL A 184 4.05 3.07 1.08
C VAL A 184 2.86 3.95 1.42
N THR A 185 2.88 5.19 0.93
CA THR A 185 1.80 6.18 1.06
C THR A 185 1.85 7.16 -0.13
N CYS A 186 1.00 8.19 -0.12
CA CYS A 186 1.00 9.24 -1.13
C CYS A 186 2.07 10.33 -0.87
N CYS A 187 2.49 11.05 -1.92
CA CYS A 187 3.41 12.19 -1.78
C CYS A 187 2.68 13.49 -1.42
N HIS A 188 1.48 13.70 -1.93
CA HIS A 188 0.81 15.01 -1.87
C HIS A 188 0.58 15.49 -0.45
N SER A 189 0.35 14.59 0.52
CA SER A 189 0.20 14.96 1.93
C SER A 189 1.46 15.63 2.49
N LEU A 190 2.65 15.15 2.09
CA LEU A 190 3.94 15.76 2.41
C LEU A 190 4.15 17.07 1.65
N GLU A 191 3.77 17.12 0.37
CA GLU A 191 3.90 18.35 -0.44
C GLU A 191 2.98 19.46 0.06
N GLU A 192 1.79 19.13 0.57
CA GLU A 192 0.85 20.09 1.15
C GLU A 192 1.40 20.68 2.45
N ILE A 193 1.94 19.85 3.35
CA ILE A 193 2.46 20.36 4.61
C ILE A 193 3.72 21.21 4.42
N THR A 194 4.59 20.82 3.50
CA THR A 194 5.83 21.56 3.21
C THR A 194 5.59 22.85 2.41
N ARG A 195 4.45 22.96 1.72
CA ARG A 195 3.97 24.22 1.14
C ARG A 195 3.34 25.14 2.19
N ALA A 196 2.73 24.57 3.22
CA ALA A 196 2.08 25.33 4.28
C ALA A 196 3.07 25.93 5.29
N ILE A 197 4.09 25.16 5.67
CA ILE A 197 5.14 25.56 6.61
C ILE A 197 6.47 25.15 6.01
N SER A 198 7.42 26.09 5.93
CA SER A 198 8.76 25.79 5.41
C SER A 198 9.45 24.75 6.29
N PRO A 199 10.04 23.69 5.72
CA PRO A 199 10.75 22.68 6.51
C PRO A 199 11.90 23.23 7.36
N ASP A 200 12.51 24.35 6.95
CA ASP A 200 13.61 25.01 7.68
C ASP A 200 13.13 25.85 8.88
N GLU A 201 11.84 26.19 8.91
CA GLU A 201 11.18 26.90 10.01
C GLU A 201 10.58 25.95 11.05
N CYS A 202 10.55 24.65 10.72
CA CYS A 202 9.98 23.62 11.57
C CYS A 202 10.87 23.31 12.78
N VAL A 203 10.25 23.14 13.94
CA VAL A 203 10.88 22.71 15.20
C VAL A 203 10.32 21.35 15.62
N PRO A 204 11.03 20.57 16.45
CA PRO A 204 10.46 19.36 17.04
C PRO A 204 9.12 19.65 17.73
N PRO A 205 8.12 18.75 17.63
CA PRO A 205 8.20 17.39 17.08
C PRO A 205 7.85 17.27 15.58
N SER A 206 8.13 18.27 14.75
CA SER A 206 7.88 18.18 13.30
C SER A 206 8.54 16.96 12.66
N GLY A 207 7.79 16.21 11.85
CA GLY A 207 8.22 14.95 11.26
C GLY A 207 7.08 14.18 10.63
N LEU A 208 7.35 12.93 10.27
CA LEU A 208 6.35 11.98 9.77
C LEU A 208 6.23 10.82 10.75
N TYR A 209 5.00 10.39 10.99
CA TYR A 209 4.68 9.36 11.97
C TYR A 209 3.71 8.35 11.38
N VAL A 210 3.94 7.08 11.65
CA VAL A 210 3.07 5.97 11.27
C VAL A 210 2.29 5.52 12.49
N PHE A 211 0.96 5.49 12.36
CA PHE A 211 0.01 5.04 13.36
C PHE A 211 -0.57 3.69 12.94
N PRO A 212 -0.08 2.58 13.51
CA PRO A 212 -0.68 1.26 13.31
C PRO A 212 -2.01 1.15 14.06
N THR A 213 -2.68 0.01 13.92
CA THR A 213 -3.95 -0.28 14.62
C THR A 213 -3.87 -0.05 16.14
N THR A 214 -2.70 -0.26 16.76
CA THR A 214 -2.47 -0.04 18.19
C THR A 214 -2.39 1.44 18.61
N ALA A 215 -2.45 2.39 17.66
CA ALA A 215 -2.41 3.84 17.89
C ALA A 215 -1.12 4.38 18.56
N ASN A 216 -0.05 3.58 18.61
CA ASN A 216 1.26 4.05 19.11
C ASN A 216 2.09 4.57 17.94
N PRO A 217 2.50 5.86 17.95
CA PRO A 217 3.21 6.45 16.82
C PRO A 217 4.60 5.83 16.64
N ILE A 218 4.91 5.44 15.42
CA ILE A 218 6.23 4.99 14.97
C ILE A 218 6.86 6.12 14.15
N PRO A 219 8.06 6.63 14.50
CA PRO A 219 8.69 7.68 13.73
C PRO A 219 9.14 7.15 12.36
N VAL A 220 8.97 7.98 11.34
CA VAL A 220 9.65 7.78 10.07
C VAL A 220 11.09 8.25 10.21
N ILE A 221 12.02 7.39 9.80
CA ILE A 221 13.46 7.62 9.93
C ILE A 221 14.14 7.96 8.59
N GLY A 222 13.41 7.87 7.48
CA GLY A 222 13.89 8.27 6.17
C GLY A 222 12.90 8.01 5.03
N VAL A 223 13.33 8.35 3.82
CA VAL A 223 12.63 8.06 2.57
C VAL A 223 13.48 7.10 1.74
N TYR A 224 12.96 5.94 1.36
CA TYR A 224 13.66 5.03 0.46
C TYR A 224 13.62 5.53 -0.98
N SER A 225 12.44 5.90 -1.45
CA SER A 225 12.20 6.40 -2.81
C SER A 225 10.94 7.25 -2.85
N SER A 226 10.88 8.16 -3.81
CA SER A 226 9.67 8.90 -4.11
C SER A 226 9.44 8.90 -5.62
N LEU A 227 8.18 8.83 -6.02
CA LEU A 227 7.74 9.06 -7.40
C LEU A 227 6.71 10.18 -7.39
N PRO A 228 7.13 11.45 -7.24
CA PRO A 228 6.21 12.57 -7.11
C PRO A 228 5.17 12.58 -8.22
N ARG A 229 5.54 12.32 -9.47
CA ARG A 229 4.61 12.31 -10.63
C ARG A 229 3.48 11.28 -10.52
N HIS A 230 3.74 10.15 -9.87
CA HIS A 230 2.76 9.10 -9.61
C HIS A 230 2.20 9.17 -8.18
N ASP A 231 2.64 10.14 -7.39
CA ASP A 231 2.17 10.35 -6.02
C ASP A 231 2.42 9.13 -5.11
N ILE A 232 3.60 8.51 -5.25
CA ILE A 232 4.04 7.35 -4.45
C ILE A 232 5.24 7.74 -3.59
N LEU A 233 5.15 7.49 -2.29
CA LEU A 233 6.20 7.73 -1.32
C LEU A 233 6.52 6.44 -0.55
N LEU A 234 7.78 6.00 -0.59
CA LEU A 234 8.28 4.86 0.17
C LEU A 234 9.07 5.35 1.40
N LEU A 235 8.52 5.13 2.57
CA LEU A 235 9.04 5.57 3.86
C LEU A 235 9.81 4.44 4.55
N SER A 236 10.90 4.79 5.23
CA SER A 236 11.60 3.89 6.16
C SER A 236 11.14 4.14 7.59
N ILE A 237 10.81 3.07 8.31
CA ILE A 237 10.51 3.07 9.74
C ILE A 237 11.45 2.11 10.48
N PRO A 238 11.74 2.34 11.76
CA PRO A 238 12.59 1.45 12.54
C PRO A 238 11.96 0.06 12.68
N HIS A 239 12.78 -0.92 13.04
CA HIS A 239 12.29 -2.24 13.40
C HIS A 239 11.36 -2.15 14.62
N THR A 240 10.11 -2.64 14.49
CA THR A 240 9.17 -2.74 15.61
C THR A 240 8.98 -4.17 16.07
N THR A 241 8.61 -4.35 17.34
CA THR A 241 8.22 -5.64 17.90
C THR A 241 6.85 -5.50 18.57
N PRO A 242 5.77 -6.09 18.01
CA PRO A 242 5.76 -6.86 16.75
C PRO A 242 6.05 -5.99 15.52
N ARG A 243 6.56 -6.61 14.45
CA ARG A 243 6.71 -5.94 13.15
C ARG A 243 5.35 -5.61 12.57
N LEU A 244 5.25 -4.48 11.86
CA LEU A 244 4.05 -4.19 11.08
C LEU A 244 3.78 -5.32 10.09
N ARG A 245 2.53 -5.81 10.06
CA ARG A 245 2.10 -6.76 9.05
C ARG A 245 2.24 -6.14 7.67
N THR A 246 2.94 -6.83 6.78
CA THR A 246 3.08 -6.38 5.39
C THR A 246 1.94 -6.91 4.53
N LEU A 247 1.60 -6.19 3.46
CA LEU A 247 0.58 -6.63 2.50
C LEU A 247 1.22 -7.26 1.25
N PRO A 248 0.60 -8.31 0.68
CA PRO A 248 1.07 -8.93 -0.55
C PRO A 248 0.73 -8.05 -1.76
N LEU A 249 1.69 -7.86 -2.66
CA LEU A 249 1.53 -7.02 -3.85
C LEU A 249 1.36 -7.88 -5.10
N SER A 250 0.34 -7.57 -5.91
CA SER A 250 0.19 -8.10 -7.27
C SER A 250 0.77 -7.10 -8.26
N PRO A 251 1.86 -7.42 -8.98
CA PRO A 251 2.41 -6.51 -9.97
C PRO A 251 1.56 -6.43 -11.23
N TYR A 252 0.60 -7.34 -11.42
CA TYR A 252 -0.26 -7.32 -12.60
C TYR A 252 -1.40 -6.32 -12.43
N PRO A 253 -1.56 -5.38 -13.38
CA PRO A 253 -2.73 -4.52 -13.44
C PRO A 253 -4.00 -5.35 -13.49
N ALA A 254 -4.95 -5.02 -12.63
CA ALA A 254 -6.25 -5.66 -12.64
C ALA A 254 -7.01 -5.31 -13.92
N PRO A 255 -7.67 -6.27 -14.59
CA PRO A 255 -8.56 -5.97 -15.71
C PRO A 255 -9.67 -4.98 -15.33
N ASN A 256 -10.24 -4.29 -16.32
CA ASN A 256 -11.46 -3.52 -16.11
C ASN A 256 -12.57 -4.42 -15.53
N ASP A 257 -13.46 -3.81 -14.75
CA ASP A 257 -14.53 -4.44 -13.98
C ASP A 257 -14.09 -5.42 -12.88
N SER A 258 -12.78 -5.60 -12.67
CA SER A 258 -12.29 -6.46 -11.59
C SER A 258 -12.76 -5.96 -10.23
N PRO A 259 -13.25 -6.85 -9.35
CA PRO A 259 -13.69 -6.46 -8.03
C PRO A 259 -12.49 -6.14 -7.13
N PHE A 260 -12.66 -5.15 -6.26
CA PHE A 260 -11.70 -4.85 -5.22
C PHE A 260 -12.38 -4.37 -3.93
N SER A 261 -11.58 -4.31 -2.87
CA SER A 261 -11.92 -3.75 -1.57
C SER A 261 -10.91 -2.66 -1.20
N VAL A 262 -11.35 -1.64 -0.48
CA VAL A 262 -10.49 -0.54 -0.01
C VAL A 262 -10.83 -0.18 1.43
N ARG A 263 -9.82 0.14 2.23
CA ARG A 263 -10.01 0.65 3.59
C ARG A 263 -10.19 2.17 3.52
N LEU A 264 -11.33 2.65 3.99
CA LEU A 264 -11.63 4.07 4.10
C LEU A 264 -11.52 4.55 5.54
N LEU A 265 -11.11 5.81 5.69
CA LEU A 265 -11.04 6.56 6.95
C LEU A 265 -12.10 7.67 6.95
N SER A 266 -12.75 7.92 8.08
CA SER A 266 -13.59 9.10 8.28
C SER A 266 -13.26 9.81 9.58
N LEU A 267 -13.30 11.15 9.56
CA LEU A 267 -12.86 12.01 10.66
C LEU A 267 -13.96 12.33 11.65
N HIS A 268 -15.18 12.61 11.19
CA HIS A 268 -16.18 13.23 12.06
C HIS A 268 -17.61 12.67 11.96
N GLU A 269 -17.96 11.95 10.90
CA GLU A 269 -19.28 11.33 10.76
C GLU A 269 -19.17 10.09 9.87
N GLN A 270 -20.09 9.14 10.00
CA GLN A 270 -20.20 8.05 9.03
C GLN A 270 -20.55 8.68 7.66
N PRO A 271 -19.66 8.60 6.66
CA PRO A 271 -19.99 9.05 5.32
C PRO A 271 -21.22 8.31 4.82
N LYS A 272 -22.19 9.04 4.25
CA LYS A 272 -23.28 8.44 3.47
C LYS A 272 -22.66 7.84 2.21
N LEU A 273 -22.18 6.61 2.30
CA LEU A 273 -21.78 5.82 1.14
C LEU A 273 -23.03 5.52 0.30
N PRO A 274 -22.93 5.42 -1.03
CA PRO A 274 -24.01 4.88 -1.85
C PRO A 274 -24.39 3.49 -1.34
N SER A 275 -25.70 3.23 -1.23
CA SER A 275 -26.33 2.02 -0.67
C SER A 275 -25.81 0.69 -1.22
N ASP A 276 -25.13 0.71 -2.36
CA ASP A 276 -24.79 -0.47 -3.15
C ASP A 276 -23.47 -1.14 -2.70
N HIS A 277 -22.73 -0.52 -1.77
CA HIS A 277 -21.45 -1.03 -1.23
C HIS A 277 -21.50 -1.30 0.30
N GLU A 278 -22.69 -1.43 0.88
CA GLU A 278 -22.94 -1.49 2.32
C GLU A 278 -22.74 -2.87 2.97
N ASN A 279 -21.53 -3.43 2.90
CA ASN A 279 -21.19 -4.52 3.82
C ASN A 279 -20.24 -4.00 4.92
N GLY A 280 -20.63 -4.21 6.18
CA GLY A 280 -19.84 -3.89 7.37
C GLY A 280 -20.19 -2.58 8.06
N GLU A 281 -20.02 -2.53 9.39
CA GLU A 281 -20.17 -1.32 10.20
C GLU A 281 -18.86 -0.52 10.20
N TRP A 282 -18.95 0.79 10.44
CA TRP A 282 -17.76 1.59 10.70
C TRP A 282 -17.22 1.22 12.08
N ALA A 283 -15.95 0.84 12.15
CA ALA A 283 -15.27 0.56 13.40
C ALA A 283 -14.60 1.84 13.92
N GLU A 284 -14.78 2.12 15.21
CA GLU A 284 -14.04 3.20 15.88
C GLU A 284 -12.54 2.91 15.89
N TRP A 285 -11.76 3.98 15.75
CA TRP A 285 -10.31 3.95 15.81
C TRP A 285 -9.78 5.22 16.45
N LEU A 286 -8.55 5.17 16.97
CA LEU A 286 -7.88 6.31 17.61
C LEU A 286 -8.76 6.93 18.71
N ASP A 287 -9.20 6.11 19.67
CA ASP A 287 -10.06 6.51 20.79
C ASP A 287 -11.36 7.22 20.38
N GLY A 288 -11.92 6.83 19.23
CA GLY A 288 -13.18 7.37 18.69
C GLY A 288 -13.04 8.66 17.88
N PHE A 289 -11.82 9.19 17.75
CA PHE A 289 -11.55 10.38 16.91
C PHE A 289 -11.50 10.07 15.41
N ALA A 290 -11.44 8.79 15.04
CA ALA A 290 -11.53 8.34 13.66
C ALA A 290 -12.44 7.12 13.53
N LEU A 291 -13.03 6.96 12.35
CA LEU A 291 -13.75 5.77 11.95
C LEU A 291 -13.02 5.12 10.79
N ARG A 292 -13.01 3.79 10.74
CA ARG A 292 -12.47 3.02 9.62
C ARG A 292 -13.45 1.96 9.15
N LYS A 293 -13.47 1.70 7.84
CA LYS A 293 -14.32 0.66 7.25
C LYS A 293 -13.69 0.08 6.01
N TRP A 294 -13.81 -1.23 5.84
CA TRP A 294 -13.60 -1.85 4.53
C TRP A 294 -14.84 -1.63 3.67
N VAL A 295 -14.65 -1.02 2.50
CA VAL A 295 -15.68 -0.97 1.46
C VAL A 295 -15.33 -2.04 0.44
N VAL A 296 -16.24 -2.99 0.27
CA VAL A 296 -16.08 -4.14 -0.62
C VAL A 296 -16.94 -3.97 -1.87
N GLY A 297 -16.56 -4.65 -2.95
CA GLY A 297 -17.33 -4.63 -4.21
C GLY A 297 -17.09 -3.39 -5.07
N GLY A 298 -15.98 -2.68 -4.86
CA GLY A 298 -15.51 -1.69 -5.82
C GLY A 298 -15.12 -2.35 -7.14
N LYS A 299 -15.11 -1.58 -8.23
CA LYS A 299 -14.72 -2.02 -9.56
C LYS A 299 -13.69 -1.11 -10.18
N VAL A 300 -12.70 -1.73 -10.82
CA VAL A 300 -11.74 -1.04 -11.68
C VAL A 300 -12.46 -0.55 -12.93
N LEU A 301 -12.41 0.74 -13.21
CA LEU A 301 -13.09 1.33 -14.37
C LEU A 301 -12.16 1.44 -15.58
N GLY A 302 -10.85 1.58 -15.34
CA GLY A 302 -9.86 1.63 -16.39
C GLY A 302 -8.60 2.35 -15.94
N TYR A 303 -7.73 2.61 -16.92
CA TYR A 303 -6.41 3.19 -16.68
C TYR A 303 -6.19 4.44 -17.53
N ARG A 304 -5.26 5.26 -17.06
CA ARG A 304 -4.79 6.44 -17.76
C ARG A 304 -3.27 6.53 -17.71
N ASP A 305 -2.67 7.07 -18.76
CA ASP A 305 -1.27 7.45 -18.75
C ASP A 305 -1.04 8.77 -18.00
N LEU A 306 0.21 9.25 -17.97
CA LEU A 306 0.58 10.53 -17.36
C LEU A 306 -0.07 11.74 -18.06
N ALA A 307 -0.47 11.60 -19.33
CA ALA A 307 -1.16 12.65 -20.09
C ALA A 307 -2.69 12.60 -19.89
N GLY A 308 -3.20 11.64 -19.13
CA GLY A 308 -4.64 11.46 -18.91
C GLY A 308 -5.36 10.79 -20.09
N ARG A 309 -4.63 10.19 -21.03
CA ARG A 309 -5.20 9.40 -22.13
C ARG A 309 -5.58 8.01 -21.62
N GLU A 310 -6.60 7.41 -22.21
CA GLU A 310 -6.96 6.02 -21.90
C GLU A 310 -5.79 5.08 -22.19
N SER A 311 -5.58 4.12 -21.29
CA SER A 311 -4.55 3.09 -21.41
C SER A 311 -5.16 1.74 -21.07
N LYS A 312 -4.66 0.68 -21.70
CA LYS A 312 -5.23 -0.66 -21.56
C LYS A 312 -4.22 -1.61 -20.90
N PRO A 313 -4.63 -2.34 -19.84
CA PRO A 313 -3.84 -3.45 -19.33
C PRO A 313 -3.53 -4.48 -20.43
N GLY A 314 -2.32 -5.05 -20.39
CA GLY A 314 -1.89 -6.06 -21.35
C GLY A 314 -1.48 -5.52 -22.74
N THR A 315 -1.43 -4.19 -22.91
CA THR A 315 -0.81 -3.55 -24.08
C THR A 315 0.55 -2.95 -23.70
N TYR A 316 1.18 -2.24 -24.65
CA TYR A 316 2.41 -1.48 -24.39
C TYR A 316 2.15 -0.08 -23.81
N ASP A 317 0.93 0.21 -23.39
CA ASP A 317 0.57 1.52 -22.83
C ASP A 317 1.10 1.66 -21.39
N ALA A 318 1.59 2.84 -21.05
CA ALA A 318 2.01 3.13 -19.68
C ALA A 318 0.80 3.32 -18.76
N LEU A 319 0.70 2.49 -17.71
CA LEU A 319 -0.41 2.53 -16.75
C LEU A 319 -0.05 3.41 -15.57
N SER A 320 -0.12 4.73 -15.78
CA SER A 320 0.30 5.69 -14.77
C SER A 320 -0.74 5.83 -13.64
N HIS A 321 -2.00 5.62 -13.96
CA HIS A 321 -3.11 5.87 -13.06
C HIS A 321 -4.27 4.90 -13.27
N MET A 322 -5.01 4.67 -12.19
CA MET A 322 -6.12 3.73 -12.11
C MET A 322 -7.40 4.47 -11.70
N LEU A 323 -8.50 4.23 -12.41
CA LEU A 323 -9.82 4.76 -12.11
C LEU A 323 -10.70 3.67 -11.50
N PHE A 324 -11.51 4.03 -10.51
CA PHE A 324 -12.44 3.12 -9.85
C PHE A 324 -13.72 3.81 -9.37
N ASN A 325 -14.75 3.03 -9.07
CA ASN A 325 -16.10 3.54 -8.74
C ASN A 325 -16.33 3.91 -7.27
N ILE A 326 -15.46 3.48 -6.35
CA ILE A 326 -15.51 3.92 -4.94
C ILE A 326 -14.89 5.30 -4.83
N LEU A 327 -15.52 6.22 -4.11
CA LEU A 327 -14.97 7.55 -3.83
C LEU A 327 -14.20 7.53 -2.50
N PRO A 328 -12.86 7.62 -2.50
CA PRO A 328 -12.11 7.70 -1.25
C PRO A 328 -12.49 8.95 -0.46
N THR A 329 -12.64 8.79 0.84
CA THR A 329 -12.84 9.88 1.79
C THR A 329 -11.52 10.58 2.13
N PRO A 330 -11.54 11.84 2.61
CA PRO A 330 -10.34 12.50 3.10
C PRO A 330 -9.57 11.65 4.12
N GLY A 331 -8.24 11.61 4.00
CA GLY A 331 -7.37 10.75 4.81
C GLY A 331 -7.19 9.31 4.29
N SER A 332 -7.99 8.87 3.31
CA SER A 332 -7.84 7.54 2.67
C SER A 332 -6.81 7.51 1.54
N SER A 333 -6.22 8.66 1.19
CA SER A 333 -5.11 8.72 0.22
C SER A 333 -3.94 7.86 0.71
N GLY A 334 -3.42 6.96 -0.12
CA GLY A 334 -2.43 5.96 0.26
C GLY A 334 -3.00 4.62 0.73
N ALA A 335 -4.33 4.46 0.81
CA ALA A 335 -4.95 3.19 1.20
C ALA A 335 -4.78 2.12 0.10
N PRO A 336 -4.55 0.85 0.46
CA PRO A 336 -4.42 -0.23 -0.52
C PRO A 336 -5.77 -0.57 -1.17
N LEU A 337 -5.73 -0.85 -2.48
CA LEU A 337 -6.81 -1.48 -3.23
C LEU A 337 -6.52 -2.98 -3.29
N VAL A 338 -7.39 -3.80 -2.71
CA VAL A 338 -7.18 -5.24 -2.51
C VAL A 338 -8.14 -6.05 -3.38
N ASP A 339 -7.65 -6.99 -4.17
CA ASP A 339 -8.48 -7.87 -4.99
C ASP A 339 -9.20 -8.97 -4.18
N GLU A 340 -10.01 -9.78 -4.86
CA GLU A 340 -10.72 -10.93 -4.26
C GLU A 340 -9.80 -12.02 -3.70
N HIS A 341 -8.52 -12.01 -4.07
CA HIS A 341 -7.52 -12.96 -3.59
C HIS A 341 -6.74 -12.41 -2.39
N GLY A 342 -7.03 -11.19 -1.96
CA GLY A 342 -6.37 -10.55 -0.83
C GLY A 342 -4.99 -9.98 -1.18
N ALA A 343 -4.70 -9.74 -2.46
CA ALA A 343 -3.50 -9.07 -2.95
C ALA A 343 -3.77 -7.59 -3.26
N VAL A 344 -2.79 -6.73 -2.99
CA VAL A 344 -2.85 -5.31 -3.34
C VAL A 344 -2.63 -5.16 -4.85
N ILE A 345 -3.60 -4.58 -5.54
CA ILE A 345 -3.59 -4.30 -6.98
C ILE A 345 -3.40 -2.81 -7.30
N GLY A 346 -3.43 -1.96 -6.29
CA GLY A 346 -3.21 -0.52 -6.43
C GLY A 346 -3.30 0.20 -5.10
N MET A 347 -3.23 1.52 -5.17
CA MET A 347 -3.32 2.43 -4.02
C MET A 347 -4.24 3.60 -4.36
N ALA A 348 -5.22 3.86 -3.50
CA ALA A 348 -6.11 5.00 -3.64
C ALA A 348 -5.33 6.30 -3.42
N LEU A 349 -5.60 7.35 -4.19
CA LEU A 349 -4.98 8.67 -4.03
C LEU A 349 -6.00 9.77 -3.79
N GLY A 350 -7.27 9.56 -4.17
CA GLY A 350 -8.34 10.51 -3.92
C GLY A 350 -9.49 10.35 -4.90
N THR A 351 -10.19 11.45 -5.14
CA THR A 351 -11.28 11.54 -6.12
C THR A 351 -10.91 12.51 -7.24
N ARG A 352 -11.43 12.26 -8.44
CA ARG A 352 -11.23 13.11 -9.61
C ARG A 352 -12.52 13.17 -10.42
N MET A 353 -12.84 14.35 -10.92
CA MET A 353 -13.86 14.51 -11.96
C MET A 353 -13.30 13.93 -13.26
N ASP A 354 -13.87 12.83 -13.75
CA ASP A 354 -13.41 12.21 -15.01
C ASP A 354 -13.98 12.98 -16.21
N ASN A 355 -15.31 13.11 -16.25
CA ASN A 355 -16.04 13.92 -17.23
C ASN A 355 -17.31 14.50 -16.61
N ARG A 356 -17.83 15.60 -17.17
CA ARG A 356 -19.08 16.24 -16.69
C ARG A 356 -20.30 15.31 -16.69
N VAL A 357 -20.27 14.27 -17.53
CA VAL A 357 -21.36 13.29 -17.68
C VAL A 357 -21.23 12.15 -16.68
N GLU A 358 -20.02 11.63 -16.49
CA GLU A 358 -19.75 10.45 -15.64
C GLU A 358 -19.54 10.83 -14.16
N GLY A 359 -19.27 12.11 -13.88
CA GLY A 359 -19.11 12.63 -12.54
C GLY A 359 -17.74 12.32 -11.91
N ASN A 360 -17.74 12.27 -10.58
CA ASN A 360 -16.55 11.97 -9.78
C ASN A 360 -16.28 10.47 -9.79
N ARG A 361 -14.99 10.12 -9.90
CA ARG A 361 -14.47 8.76 -9.77
C ARG A 361 -13.38 8.71 -8.73
N GLY A 362 -13.18 7.54 -8.15
CA GLY A 362 -11.97 7.24 -7.41
C GLY A 362 -10.77 7.21 -8.35
N TRP A 363 -9.65 7.68 -7.83
CA TRP A 363 -8.38 7.79 -8.54
C TRP A 363 -7.26 7.20 -7.69
N GLY A 364 -6.35 6.49 -8.34
CA GLY A 364 -5.23 5.84 -7.69
C GLY A 364 -4.10 5.50 -8.64
N VAL A 365 -3.15 4.70 -8.15
CA VAL A 365 -2.06 4.12 -8.93
C VAL A 365 -2.14 2.60 -8.93
N PRO A 366 -1.78 1.94 -10.05
CA PRO A 366 -1.63 0.49 -10.05
C PRO A 366 -0.45 0.04 -9.17
N ALA A 367 -0.58 -1.16 -8.61
CA ALA A 367 0.47 -1.81 -7.84
C ALA A 367 1.73 -2.09 -8.66
N GLU A 368 1.62 -2.20 -9.99
CA GLU A 368 2.74 -2.30 -10.92
C GLU A 368 3.77 -1.19 -10.67
N LEU A 369 3.35 0.08 -10.56
CA LEU A 369 4.28 1.19 -10.32
C LEU A 369 4.97 1.12 -8.94
N ILE A 370 4.29 0.57 -7.94
CA ILE A 370 4.87 0.33 -6.60
C ILE A 370 5.90 -0.80 -6.68
N TYR A 371 5.63 -1.82 -7.51
CA TYR A 371 6.53 -2.94 -7.76
C TYR A 371 7.76 -2.53 -8.60
N GLU A 372 7.55 -1.65 -9.58
CA GLU A 372 8.55 -1.20 -10.56
C GLU A 372 9.49 -0.10 -10.06
N VAL A 373 9.37 0.34 -8.81
CA VAL A 373 10.43 1.11 -8.11
C VAL A 373 11.77 0.33 -8.06
N ARG A 374 11.83 -0.86 -8.68
CA ARG A 374 12.98 -1.76 -8.88
C ARG A 374 13.69 -1.65 -10.24
N LEU A 375 13.19 -0.96 -11.26
CA LEU A 375 13.80 -1.09 -12.61
C LEU A 375 15.08 -0.26 -12.83
N SER A 376 16.22 -0.81 -12.43
CA SER A 376 17.56 -0.44 -12.89
C SER A 376 18.32 -1.73 -13.17
N GLY A 377 18.51 -2.03 -14.45
CA GLY A 377 19.33 -3.14 -14.95
C GLY A 377 20.26 -2.68 -16.06
#